data_AF-A0A536YXA2-F1
#
_entry.id   AF-A0A536YXA2-F1
#
_cell.length_a   1.000
_cell.length_b   1.000
_cell.length_c   1.000
_cell.angle_alpha   90.00
_cell.angle_beta   90.00
_cell.angle_gamma   90.00
#
_symmetry.space_group_name_H-M   'P 1'
#
loop_
_entity.id
_entity.type
_entity.pdbx_description
1 polymer ?
#
loop_
_entity_poly.entity_id
_entity_poly.type
_entity_poly.pdbx_seq_one_letter_code
_entity_poly.pdbx_strand_id
1 'polypeptide(L)'
;MAFDPPAGPSYNVINYDFDKDPPRLAYAASITNAATYNPSTGEIEFDDMNAFKKAGGKLLIWHGWADASVPPQHAVDFYEALGKKEGGIAVAQDFARLFMVPGMDHCGFQGPVSADTGIDPLTALEQWVEEGKAPSELIATKTAPNSNQTLWRRPVCAYPNAARYKGSGDPTDATSFTCTAP
;
A
#
# COMPACT_ATOMS: atom_id res chain seq x y z
N MET A 1 3.99 23.87 0.67
CA MET A 1 2.62 23.46 1.05
C MET A 1 2.56 22.77 2.42
N ALA A 2 3.65 22.16 2.92
CA ALA A 2 3.57 21.47 4.21
C ALA A 2 3.65 22.39 5.45
N PHE A 3 4.39 23.50 5.38
CA PHE A 3 4.58 24.43 6.49
C PHE A 3 3.45 25.46 6.61
N ASP A 4 2.95 25.65 7.83
CA ASP A 4 2.08 26.76 8.25
C ASP A 4 2.69 27.48 9.48
N PRO A 5 3.08 28.77 9.38
CA PRO A 5 3.08 29.59 8.17
C PRO A 5 4.13 29.11 7.14
N PRO A 6 3.96 29.46 5.86
CA PRO A 6 4.90 29.08 4.80
C PRO A 6 6.34 29.43 5.16
N ALA A 7 7.27 28.50 4.93
CA ALA A 7 8.69 28.68 5.27
C ALA A 7 9.39 29.80 4.47
N GLY A 8 8.73 30.32 3.43
CA GLY A 8 9.23 31.41 2.61
C GLY A 8 10.24 30.98 1.54
N PRO A 9 10.60 31.88 0.63
CA PRO A 9 11.45 31.58 -0.53
C PRO A 9 12.93 31.34 -0.18
N SER A 10 13.38 31.72 1.02
CA SER A 10 14.75 31.50 1.50
C SER A 10 14.96 30.15 2.20
N TYR A 11 13.89 29.36 2.37
CA TYR A 11 13.98 28.08 3.06
C TYR A 11 14.77 27.05 2.25
N ASN A 12 15.68 26.34 2.92
CA ASN A 12 16.43 25.21 2.38
C ASN A 12 16.14 23.99 3.23
N VAL A 13 15.92 22.82 2.61
CA VAL A 13 15.61 21.57 3.31
C VAL A 13 16.69 21.17 4.33
N ILE A 14 17.96 21.55 4.10
CA ILE A 14 19.04 21.27 5.06
C ILE A 14 18.90 22.05 6.38
N ASN A 15 18.04 23.07 6.41
CA ASN A 15 17.78 23.88 7.60
C ASN A 15 16.61 23.34 8.43
N TYR A 16 16.06 22.16 8.09
CA TYR A 16 14.96 21.57 8.84
C TYR A 16 15.38 21.30 10.29
N ASP A 17 14.69 21.93 11.23
CA ASP A 17 14.93 21.82 12.66
C ASP A 17 13.94 20.82 13.27
N PHE A 18 14.40 19.61 13.60
CA PHE A 18 13.55 18.54 14.13
C PHE A 18 12.85 18.90 15.45
N ASP A 19 13.32 19.91 16.19
CA ASP A 19 12.69 20.35 17.43
C ASP A 19 11.62 21.43 17.21
N LYS A 20 11.73 22.22 16.13
CA LYS A 20 10.87 23.41 15.92
C LYS A 20 9.93 23.31 14.73
N ASP A 21 10.32 22.57 13.70
CA ASP A 21 9.58 22.48 12.45
C ASP A 21 8.40 21.50 12.47
N PRO A 22 8.40 20.37 13.21
CA PRO A 22 7.26 19.45 13.19
C PRO A 22 5.90 20.08 13.55
N PRO A 23 5.77 20.95 14.57
CA PRO A 23 4.49 21.62 14.86
C PRO A 23 3.95 22.44 13.70
N ARG A 24 4.83 22.98 12.85
CA ARG A 24 4.45 23.76 11.66
C ARG A 24 3.91 22.89 10.53
N LEU A 25 4.09 21.58 10.61
CA LEU A 25 3.53 20.60 9.68
C LEU A 25 2.21 20.01 10.18
N ALA A 26 1.77 20.34 11.41
CA ALA A 26 0.61 19.70 12.05
C ALA A 26 -0.68 19.87 11.23
N TYR A 27 -0.91 21.04 10.63
CA TYR A 27 -2.07 21.25 9.77
C TYR A 27 -2.03 20.36 8.53
N ALA A 28 -0.90 20.31 7.82
CA ALA A 28 -0.73 19.42 6.67
C ALA A 28 -0.90 17.95 7.07
N ALA A 29 -0.29 17.53 8.17
CA ALA A 29 -0.46 16.19 8.72
C ALA A 29 -1.94 15.87 9.01
N SER A 30 -2.70 16.80 9.58
CA SER A 30 -4.13 16.59 9.89
C SER A 30 -5.03 16.37 8.67
N ILE A 31 -4.59 16.80 7.48
CA ILE A 31 -5.34 16.62 6.23
C ILE A 31 -4.82 15.46 5.38
N THR A 32 -3.53 15.11 5.48
CA THR A 32 -2.92 14.10 4.60
C THR A 32 -2.64 12.77 5.28
N ASN A 33 -2.44 12.73 6.59
CA ASN A 33 -2.05 11.49 7.26
C ASN A 33 -3.29 10.63 7.52
N ALA A 34 -3.33 9.45 6.92
CA ALA A 34 -4.28 8.41 7.29
C ALA A 34 -3.96 7.81 8.67
N ALA A 35 -2.68 7.80 9.04
CA ALA A 35 -2.17 7.35 10.33
C ALA A 35 -0.90 8.11 10.70
N THR A 36 -0.64 8.26 11.99
CA THR A 36 0.51 9.00 12.51
C THR A 36 1.24 8.20 13.57
N TYR A 37 2.57 8.15 13.49
CA TYR A 37 3.40 7.56 14.55
C TYR A 37 3.43 8.48 15.77
N ASN A 38 3.05 7.96 16.94
CA ASN A 38 3.17 8.67 18.20
C ASN A 38 4.49 8.26 18.90
N PRO A 39 5.49 9.14 18.99
CA PRO A 39 6.79 8.82 19.58
C PRO A 39 6.75 8.57 21.10
N SER A 40 5.69 9.02 21.79
CA SER A 40 5.54 8.80 23.24
C SER A 40 5.04 7.40 23.57
N THR A 41 4.27 6.79 22.67
CA THR A 41 3.70 5.45 22.84
C THR A 41 4.42 4.39 21.99
N GLY A 42 5.12 4.82 20.93
CA GLY A 42 5.71 3.93 19.94
C GLY A 42 4.67 3.26 19.03
N GLU A 43 3.44 3.80 18.99
CA GLU A 43 2.33 3.21 18.25
C GLU A 43 1.93 4.06 17.03
N ILE A 44 1.28 3.41 16.07
CA ILE A 44 0.65 4.06 14.94
C ILE A 44 -0.80 4.38 15.31
N GLU A 45 -1.13 5.66 15.37
CA GLU A 45 -2.46 6.16 15.69
C GLU A 45 -3.24 6.49 14.42
N PHE A 46 -4.51 6.09 14.39
CA PHE A 46 -5.45 6.35 13.30
C PHE A 46 -6.88 6.31 13.84
N ASP A 47 -7.78 6.96 13.11
CA ASP A 47 -9.18 7.10 13.51
C ASP A 47 -9.91 5.75 13.64
N ASP A 48 -11.02 5.73 14.37
CA ASP A 48 -11.86 4.55 14.48
C ASP A 48 -12.56 4.23 13.14
N MET A 49 -12.39 2.99 12.65
CA MET A 49 -12.98 2.51 11.41
C MET A 49 -14.33 1.80 11.62
N ASN A 50 -14.84 1.72 12.85
CA ASN A 50 -16.09 1.00 13.14
C ASN A 50 -17.29 1.49 12.32
N ALA A 51 -17.43 2.80 12.09
CA ALA A 51 -18.52 3.34 11.29
C ALA A 51 -18.43 2.86 9.83
N PHE A 52 -17.22 2.90 9.25
CA PHE A 52 -16.94 2.39 7.91
C PHE A 52 -17.26 0.89 7.79
N LYS A 53 -16.81 0.09 8.77
CA LYS A 53 -17.10 -1.35 8.83
C LYS A 53 -18.60 -1.64 8.93
N LYS A 54 -19.31 -0.96 9.82
CA LYS A 54 -20.76 -1.14 10.03
C LYS A 54 -21.58 -0.75 8.79
N ALA A 55 -21.08 0.20 8.00
CA ALA A 55 -21.67 0.54 6.71
C ALA A 55 -21.40 -0.49 5.60
N GLY A 56 -20.63 -1.56 5.88
CA GLY A 56 -20.25 -2.57 4.90
C GLY A 56 -19.04 -2.17 4.05
N GLY A 57 -18.32 -1.10 4.41
CA GLY A 57 -17.19 -0.57 3.65
C GLY A 57 -16.07 -1.60 3.46
N LYS A 58 -15.46 -1.60 2.27
CA LYS A 58 -14.30 -2.41 1.90
C LYS A 58 -13.12 -1.50 1.55
N LEU A 59 -11.96 -1.76 2.15
CA LEU A 59 -10.73 -1.02 1.96
C LEU A 59 -9.70 -1.92 1.26
N LEU A 60 -9.32 -1.56 0.04
CA LEU A 60 -8.24 -2.21 -0.69
C LEU A 60 -7.07 -1.23 -0.74
N ILE A 61 -5.96 -1.61 -0.10
CA ILE A 61 -4.73 -0.82 -0.02
C ILE A 61 -3.70 -1.51 -0.91
N TRP A 62 -2.99 -0.75 -1.74
CA TRP A 62 -1.81 -1.25 -2.44
C TRP A 62 -0.68 -0.24 -2.35
N HIS A 63 0.55 -0.73 -2.26
CA HIS A 63 1.76 0.11 -2.24
C HIS A 63 2.91 -0.61 -2.94
N GLY A 64 3.80 0.14 -3.59
CA GLY A 64 4.96 -0.41 -4.26
C GLY A 64 6.16 -0.56 -3.33
N TRP A 65 6.76 -1.74 -3.28
CA TRP A 65 7.97 -1.96 -2.47
C TRP A 65 9.18 -1.12 -2.92
N ALA A 66 9.18 -0.64 -4.16
CA ALA A 66 10.25 0.18 -4.73
C ALA A 66 9.88 1.69 -4.78
N ASP A 67 8.81 2.12 -4.12
CA ASP A 67 8.42 3.52 -4.05
C ASP A 67 9.47 4.35 -3.29
N ALA A 68 10.17 5.22 -4.02
CA ALA A 68 11.17 6.12 -3.46
C ALA A 68 10.60 7.45 -2.96
N SER A 69 9.33 7.75 -3.25
CA SER A 69 8.66 9.01 -2.90
C SER A 69 7.90 8.92 -1.60
N VAL A 70 7.19 7.80 -1.37
CA VAL A 70 6.45 7.53 -0.14
C VAL A 70 6.94 6.20 0.43
N PRO A 71 7.56 6.19 1.63
CA PRO A 71 8.11 4.97 2.20
C PRO A 71 7.06 3.86 2.32
N PRO A 72 7.26 2.70 1.68
CA PRO A 72 6.26 1.62 1.66
C PRO A 72 5.97 1.04 3.05
N GLN A 73 6.92 1.15 3.98
CA GLN A 73 6.75 0.67 5.35
C GLN A 73 5.55 1.31 6.05
N HIS A 74 5.19 2.56 5.73
CA HIS A 74 4.04 3.22 6.36
C HIS A 74 2.71 2.52 6.06
N ALA A 75 2.55 1.92 4.87
CA ALA A 75 1.36 1.15 4.53
C ALA A 75 1.28 -0.14 5.35
N VAL A 76 2.43 -0.80 5.55
CA VAL A 76 2.55 -2.00 6.41
C VAL A 76 2.25 -1.65 7.86
N ASP A 77 2.88 -0.61 8.40
CA ASP A 77 2.73 -0.17 9.79
C ASP A 77 1.26 0.17 10.11
N PHE A 78 0.59 0.91 9.21
CA PHE A 78 -0.84 1.19 9.34
C PHE A 78 -1.68 -0.10 9.34
N TYR A 79 -1.42 -1.01 8.40
CA TYR A 79 -2.21 -2.23 8.27
C TYR A 79 -2.01 -3.19 9.44
N GLU A 80 -0.80 -3.27 10.00
CA GLU A 80 -0.52 -4.02 11.21
C GLU A 80 -1.16 -3.41 12.45
N ALA A 81 -1.12 -2.08 12.58
CA ALA A 81 -1.83 -1.37 13.65
C ALA A 81 -3.34 -1.56 13.55
N LEU A 82 -3.90 -1.55 12.33
CA LEU A 82 -5.29 -1.90 12.07
C LEU A 82 -5.59 -3.34 12.53
N GLY A 83 -4.78 -4.30 12.10
CA GLY A 83 -4.86 -5.68 12.57
C GLY A 83 -4.87 -5.78 14.08
N LYS A 84 -3.94 -5.12 14.77
CA LYS A 84 -3.86 -5.09 16.25
C LYS A 84 -5.15 -4.55 16.87
N LYS A 85 -5.70 -3.45 16.37
CA LYS A 85 -6.95 -2.82 16.85
C LYS A 85 -8.17 -3.71 16.64
N GLU A 86 -8.18 -4.48 15.55
CA GLU A 86 -9.28 -5.38 15.18
C GLU A 86 -9.21 -6.77 15.83
N GLY A 87 -8.13 -7.09 16.57
CA GLY A 87 -7.93 -8.40 17.20
C GLY A 87 -7.17 -9.42 16.32
N GLY A 88 -6.58 -8.96 15.22
CA GLY A 88 -5.67 -9.71 14.35
C GLY A 88 -5.81 -9.34 12.88
N ILE A 89 -4.76 -9.55 12.08
CA ILE A 89 -4.79 -9.32 10.62
C ILE A 89 -5.91 -10.13 9.96
N ALA A 90 -6.14 -11.37 10.39
CA ALA A 90 -7.20 -12.21 9.83
C ALA A 90 -8.60 -11.59 10.02
N VAL A 91 -8.84 -10.88 11.13
CA VAL A 91 -10.11 -10.17 11.38
C VAL A 91 -10.19 -8.90 10.55
N ALA A 92 -9.09 -8.15 10.43
CA ALA A 92 -9.03 -6.98 9.57
C ALA A 92 -9.31 -7.33 8.09
N GLN A 93 -8.85 -8.50 7.62
CA GLN A 93 -9.03 -9.00 6.24
C GLN A 93 -10.48 -9.18 5.78
N ASP A 94 -11.45 -9.16 6.70
CA ASP A 94 -12.89 -9.19 6.39
C ASP A 94 -13.37 -7.90 5.72
N PHE A 95 -12.65 -6.79 5.92
CA PHE A 95 -13.02 -5.48 5.36
C PHE A 95 -11.83 -4.67 4.82
N ALA A 96 -10.60 -4.96 5.20
CA ALA A 96 -9.41 -4.25 4.75
C ALA A 96 -8.34 -5.24 4.25
N ARG A 97 -7.79 -5.06 3.06
CA ARG A 97 -6.70 -5.91 2.52
C ARG A 97 -5.57 -5.06 1.94
N LEU A 98 -4.34 -5.39 2.31
CA LEU A 98 -3.12 -4.77 1.82
C LEU A 98 -2.42 -5.64 0.77
N PHE A 99 -2.01 -5.04 -0.34
CA PHE A 99 -1.27 -5.66 -1.44
C PHE A 99 0.04 -4.92 -1.68
N MET A 100 1.15 -5.49 -1.20
CA MET A 100 2.48 -4.90 -1.41
C MET A 100 3.09 -5.40 -2.72
N VAL A 101 3.18 -4.53 -3.72
CA VAL A 101 3.57 -4.88 -5.09
C VAL A 101 5.10 -4.87 -5.23
N PRO A 102 5.76 -6.02 -5.45
CA PRO A 102 7.22 -6.05 -5.61
C PRO A 102 7.68 -5.30 -6.84
N GLY A 103 8.70 -4.46 -6.69
CA GLY A 103 9.33 -3.71 -7.78
C GLY A 103 8.52 -2.51 -8.30
N MET A 104 7.25 -2.34 -7.92
CA MET A 104 6.48 -1.16 -8.31
C MET A 104 7.04 0.09 -7.61
N ASP A 105 7.30 1.14 -8.39
CA ASP A 105 7.67 2.48 -7.90
C ASP A 105 6.40 3.26 -7.46
N HIS A 106 6.55 4.55 -7.19
CA HIS A 106 5.48 5.45 -6.77
C HIS A 106 4.28 5.38 -7.70
N CYS A 107 3.15 4.86 -7.20
CA CYS A 107 1.90 4.68 -7.95
C CYS A 107 2.02 3.93 -9.29
N GLY A 108 3.13 3.21 -9.55
CA GLY A 108 3.41 2.61 -10.85
C GLY A 108 3.94 3.57 -11.92
N PHE A 109 4.39 4.77 -11.54
CA PHE A 109 5.18 5.63 -12.44
C PHE A 109 6.45 4.91 -12.89
N GLN A 110 6.94 5.24 -14.09
CA GLN A 110 8.06 4.55 -14.72
C GLN A 110 9.39 4.81 -13.99
N GLY A 111 9.65 4.03 -12.94
CA GLY A 111 10.99 3.85 -12.38
C GLY A 111 11.85 2.94 -13.27
N PRO A 112 13.19 3.00 -13.16
CA PRO A 112 14.11 2.13 -13.90
C PRO A 112 13.91 0.63 -13.59
N VAL A 113 13.23 0.34 -12.47
CA VAL A 113 12.83 -1.00 -12.04
C VAL A 113 11.30 -1.02 -12.06
N SER A 114 10.71 -1.61 -13.10
CA SER A 114 9.26 -1.88 -13.24
C SER A 114 8.32 -0.70 -13.54
N ALA A 115 8.41 -0.19 -14.77
CA ALA A 115 7.23 0.32 -15.47
C ALA A 115 6.26 -0.86 -15.76
N ASP A 116 4.98 -0.69 -15.44
CA ASP A 116 3.88 -1.64 -15.59
C ASP A 116 3.99 -2.93 -14.76
N THR A 117 3.44 -2.88 -13.55
CA THR A 117 2.92 -4.08 -12.88
C THR A 117 1.45 -4.33 -13.19
N GLY A 118 0.72 -3.42 -13.86
CA GLY A 118 -0.60 -3.67 -14.44
C GLY A 118 -1.61 -4.37 -13.51
N ILE A 119 -1.69 -3.95 -12.25
CA ILE A 119 -2.73 -4.43 -11.32
C ILE A 119 -4.05 -3.70 -11.61
N ASP A 120 -5.16 -4.39 -11.34
CA ASP A 120 -6.51 -3.82 -11.44
C ASP A 120 -7.20 -3.86 -10.06
N PRO A 121 -6.85 -2.94 -9.16
CA PRO A 121 -7.45 -2.89 -7.82
C PRO A 121 -8.91 -2.45 -7.85
N LEU A 122 -9.35 -1.71 -8.88
CA LEU A 122 -10.72 -1.21 -8.97
C LEU A 122 -11.69 -2.36 -9.24
N THR A 123 -11.44 -3.16 -10.28
CA THR A 123 -12.29 -4.34 -10.57
C THR A 123 -12.31 -5.31 -9.39
N ALA A 124 -11.18 -5.50 -8.71
CA ALA A 124 -11.12 -6.35 -7.52
C ALA A 124 -11.95 -5.79 -6.34
N LEU A 125 -11.97 -4.46 -6.17
CA LEU A 125 -12.78 -3.79 -5.15
C LEU A 125 -14.27 -3.86 -5.49
N GLU A 126 -14.66 -3.63 -6.75
CA GLU A 126 -16.03 -3.76 -7.24
C GLU A 126 -16.58 -5.17 -6.97
N GLN A 127 -15.83 -6.21 -7.35
CA GLN A 127 -16.20 -7.61 -7.06
C GLN A 127 -16.31 -7.90 -5.56
N TRP A 128 -15.47 -7.27 -4.73
CA TRP A 128 -15.58 -7.44 -3.28
C TRP A 128 -16.83 -6.78 -2.71
N VAL A 129 -17.12 -5.55 -3.13
CA VAL A 129 -18.27 -4.77 -2.64
C VAL A 129 -19.59 -5.34 -3.14
N GLU A 130 -19.67 -5.69 -4.43
CA GLU A 130 -20.93 -6.03 -5.09
C GLU A 130 -21.24 -7.53 -5.05
N GLU A 131 -20.20 -8.37 -5.13
CA GLU A 131 -20.36 -9.83 -5.22
C GLU A 131 -19.87 -10.56 -3.95
N GLY A 132 -19.32 -9.85 -2.98
CA GLY A 132 -18.72 -10.44 -1.78
C GLY A 132 -17.42 -11.21 -2.06
N LYS A 133 -16.83 -11.06 -3.24
CA LYS A 133 -15.62 -11.77 -3.67
C LYS A 133 -14.36 -11.02 -3.25
N ALA A 134 -13.97 -11.24 -1.99
CA ALA A 134 -12.80 -10.60 -1.43
C ALA A 134 -11.49 -11.11 -2.08
N PRO A 135 -10.63 -10.24 -2.64
CA PRO A 135 -9.46 -10.66 -3.41
C PRO A 135 -8.38 -11.28 -2.52
N SER A 136 -7.98 -12.52 -2.75
CA SER A 136 -6.83 -13.14 -2.07
C SER A 136 -5.49 -12.74 -2.70
N GLU A 137 -5.52 -12.34 -3.96
CA GLU A 137 -4.38 -11.87 -4.75
C GLU A 137 -4.86 -10.89 -5.83
N LEU A 138 -3.96 -10.02 -6.29
CA LEU A 138 -4.11 -9.23 -7.50
C LEU A 138 -3.09 -9.72 -8.52
N ILE A 139 -3.46 -9.85 -9.79
CA ILE A 139 -2.50 -10.30 -10.82
C ILE A 139 -1.77 -9.09 -11.39
N ALA A 140 -0.50 -8.96 -11.03
CA ALA A 140 0.39 -8.05 -11.71
C ALA A 140 0.74 -8.60 -13.10
N THR A 141 0.64 -7.75 -14.13
CA THR A 141 0.92 -8.05 -15.53
C THR A 141 1.88 -7.02 -16.10
N LYS A 142 3.00 -7.47 -16.66
CA LYS A 142 3.89 -6.63 -17.45
C LYS A 142 3.66 -6.85 -18.93
N THR A 143 3.48 -5.78 -19.68
CA THR A 143 3.35 -5.80 -21.13
C THR A 143 4.62 -5.25 -21.81
N ALA A 144 4.84 -5.64 -23.07
CA ALA A 144 5.94 -5.11 -23.85
C ALA A 144 5.65 -3.68 -24.31
N PRO A 145 6.64 -2.77 -24.33
CA PRO A 145 6.44 -1.39 -24.75
C PRO A 145 5.74 -1.31 -26.12
N ASN A 146 4.77 -0.40 -26.24
CA ASN A 146 4.02 -0.14 -27.47
C ASN A 146 3.28 -1.37 -28.04
N SER A 147 2.96 -2.38 -27.23
CA SER A 147 2.14 -3.51 -27.62
C SER A 147 1.32 -4.05 -26.44
N ASN A 148 0.34 -4.92 -26.73
CA ASN A 148 -0.40 -5.65 -25.70
C ASN A 148 0.20 -7.04 -25.40
N GLN A 149 1.42 -7.32 -25.86
CA GLN A 149 2.07 -8.59 -25.58
C GLN A 149 2.41 -8.67 -24.09
N THR A 150 1.86 -9.68 -23.40
CA THR A 150 2.25 -9.97 -22.01
C THR A 150 3.67 -10.54 -21.98
N LEU A 151 4.54 -9.95 -21.17
CA LEU A 151 5.90 -10.42 -20.91
C LEU A 151 5.97 -11.36 -19.71
N TRP A 152 5.25 -11.03 -18.64
CA TRP A 152 5.11 -11.90 -17.46
C TRP A 152 3.91 -11.50 -16.62
N ARG A 153 3.45 -12.43 -15.76
CA ARG A 153 2.41 -12.21 -14.76
C ARG A 153 2.83 -12.75 -13.39
N ARG A 154 2.48 -12.07 -12.30
CA ARG A 154 2.77 -12.51 -10.93
C ARG A 154 1.58 -12.24 -10.02
N PRO A 155 1.21 -13.16 -9.12
CA PRO A 155 0.27 -12.81 -8.06
C PRO A 155 0.93 -11.85 -7.07
N VAL A 156 0.23 -10.77 -6.73
CA VAL A 156 0.48 -9.92 -5.58
C VAL A 156 -0.46 -10.39 -4.50
N CYS A 157 0.09 -11.02 -3.47
CA CYS A 157 -0.69 -11.68 -2.43
C CYS A 157 -1.21 -10.67 -1.40
N ALA A 158 -2.37 -10.96 -0.82
CA ALA A 158 -2.83 -10.22 0.36
C ALA A 158 -1.85 -10.42 1.53
N TYR A 159 -1.38 -9.31 2.11
CA TYR A 159 -0.45 -9.30 3.24
C TYR A 159 -1.01 -10.13 4.42
N PRO A 160 -0.18 -10.95 5.11
CA PRO A 160 1.29 -11.00 5.06
C PRO A 160 1.87 -12.01 4.05
N ASN A 161 1.03 -12.65 3.23
CA ASN A 161 1.52 -13.65 2.28
C ASN A 161 2.37 -13.00 1.17
N ALA A 162 3.28 -13.80 0.61
CA ALA A 162 4.11 -13.43 -0.54
C ALA A 162 4.04 -14.51 -1.62
N ALA A 163 4.26 -14.11 -2.87
CA ALA A 163 4.34 -15.05 -3.97
C ALA A 163 5.60 -15.92 -3.85
N ARG A 164 5.42 -17.24 -3.94
CA ARG A 164 6.49 -18.23 -4.01
C ARG A 164 6.34 -19.06 -5.29
N TYR A 165 7.42 -19.19 -6.04
CA TYR A 165 7.46 -20.08 -7.20
C TYR A 165 7.33 -21.53 -6.74
N LYS A 166 6.49 -22.32 -7.41
CA LYS A 166 6.22 -23.73 -7.05
C LYS A 166 7.41 -24.66 -7.32
N GLY A 167 8.47 -24.17 -7.98
CA GLY A 167 9.62 -24.97 -8.41
C GLY A 167 9.46 -25.58 -9.80
N SER A 168 8.29 -25.47 -10.41
CA SER A 168 7.96 -26.00 -11.74
C SER A 168 6.93 -25.12 -12.45
N GLY A 169 6.88 -25.20 -13.78
CA GLY A 169 6.02 -24.38 -14.64
C GLY A 169 6.79 -23.28 -15.35
N ASP A 170 6.11 -22.51 -16.20
CA ASP A 170 6.70 -21.35 -16.84
C ASP A 170 6.87 -20.24 -15.79
N PRO A 171 8.10 -19.77 -15.50
CA PRO A 171 8.31 -18.69 -14.55
C PRO A 171 7.65 -17.39 -14.98
N THR A 172 7.25 -17.20 -16.24
CA THR A 172 6.54 -15.99 -16.70
C THR A 172 5.03 -16.04 -16.42
N ASP A 173 4.47 -17.22 -16.09
CA ASP A 173 3.05 -17.42 -15.79
C ASP A 173 2.76 -17.26 -14.28
N ALA A 174 1.67 -16.56 -13.94
CA ALA A 174 1.24 -16.38 -12.55
C ALA A 174 0.83 -17.70 -11.89
N THR A 175 0.31 -18.66 -12.65
CA THR A 175 -0.14 -19.98 -12.15
C THR A 175 1.00 -20.84 -11.63
N SER A 176 2.25 -20.54 -12.00
CA SER A 176 3.46 -21.18 -11.48
C SER A 176 3.84 -20.71 -10.08
N PHE A 177 3.08 -19.80 -9.48
CA PHE A 177 3.29 -19.26 -8.13
C PHE A 177 2.14 -19.61 -7.20
N THR A 178 2.39 -19.49 -5.90
CA THR A 178 1.39 -19.60 -4.84
C THR A 178 1.63 -18.54 -3.78
N CYS A 179 0.55 -18.03 -3.19
CA CYS A 179 0.61 -17.14 -2.04
C CYS A 179 0.75 -17.95 -0.76
N THR A 180 1.84 -17.76 -0.04
CA THR A 180 2.11 -18.39 1.25
C THR A 180 2.76 -17.40 2.20
N ALA A 181 2.73 -17.70 3.49
CA ALA A 181 3.52 -16.97 4.47
C ALA A 181 5.01 -16.95 4.05
N PRO A 182 5.74 -15.86 4.34
CA PRO A 182 7.14 -15.71 3.98
C PRO A 182 8.05 -16.86 4.42
#